data_AF-A0A942G0S9-F1
#
_entry.id   AF-A0A942G0S9-F1
#
_cell.length_a   1.000
_cell.length_b   1.000
_cell.length_c   1.000
_cell.angle_alpha   90.00
_cell.angle_beta   90.00
_cell.angle_gamma   90.00
#
_symmetry.space_group_name_H-M   'P 1'
#
loop_
_entity.id
_entity.type
_entity.pdbx_description
1 polymer ?
#
loop_
_entity_poly.entity_id
_entity_poly.type
_entity_poly.pdbx_seq_one_letter_code
_entity_poly.pdbx_strand_id
1 'polypeptide(L)'
;MAFLAKVGAWVATNLPTFLKMTKGVAKFVHSAAEAGEALLEGRKIVGSDAPSPKKQSKSDTSDDRPDFVSSKKSQTDPVADLVVRVDESKKQLAKIERDNEIDHKRIALQIDIMELMISAQTFERFTNNINLHAANLQTHLYTIKNTAGLLDDVNRQRVAVKALMQTVNHMINVLNIEGEVQKISGIDINIRQGAISIADSYRAFEATRDLLVDEIDAYSTSIEDQLARADRVRQSARSAPSMSGTVSTWLERSVEPKLFAAKKAAEELRGDVTMIPRIEASLRRELLKSDFAPPEDI
;
A
#
# COMPACT_ATOMS: atom_id res chain seq x y z
N MET A 1 -1.34 -7.95 40.45
CA MET A 1 -1.23 -6.48 40.55
C MET A 1 -0.16 -5.91 39.62
N ALA A 2 1.10 -6.34 39.72
CA ALA A 2 2.20 -5.77 38.91
C ALA A 2 1.99 -5.88 37.38
N PHE A 3 1.48 -7.01 36.88
CA PHE A 3 1.37 -7.25 35.44
C PHE A 3 0.34 -6.32 34.72
N LEU A 4 -0.91 -6.24 35.19
CA LEU A 4 -1.94 -5.38 34.58
C LEU A 4 -1.58 -3.90 34.66
N ALA A 5 -0.97 -3.47 35.77
CA ALA A 5 -0.44 -2.12 35.91
C ALA A 5 0.69 -1.83 34.91
N LYS A 6 1.59 -2.79 34.66
CA LYS A 6 2.63 -2.65 33.63
C LYS A 6 2.05 -2.59 32.21
N VAL A 7 1.01 -3.38 31.91
CA VAL A 7 0.28 -3.33 30.63
C VAL A 7 -0.39 -1.97 30.43
N GLY A 8 -1.12 -1.48 31.44
CA GLY A 8 -1.75 -0.16 31.40
C GLY A 8 -0.73 0.99 31.25
N ALA A 9 0.39 0.91 31.97
CA ALA A 9 1.48 1.87 31.85
C ALA A 9 2.11 1.84 30.44
N TRP A 10 2.37 0.66 29.89
CA TRP A 10 2.90 0.52 28.53
C TRP A 10 1.94 1.14 27.50
N VAL A 11 0.63 0.88 27.59
CA VAL A 11 -0.36 1.50 26.68
C VAL A 11 -0.34 3.03 26.83
N ALA A 12 -0.34 3.55 28.05
CA ALA A 12 -0.34 5.00 28.31
C ALA A 12 0.92 5.70 27.78
N THR A 13 2.10 5.09 27.97
CA THR A 13 3.37 5.63 27.47
C THR A 13 3.46 5.63 25.95
N ASN A 14 2.85 4.64 25.28
CA ASN A 14 2.99 4.46 23.84
C ASN A 14 1.85 5.06 23.00
N LEU A 15 0.73 5.43 23.63
CA LEU A 15 -0.40 6.07 22.95
C LEU A 15 0.00 7.31 22.13
N PRO A 16 0.90 8.21 22.59
CA PRO A 16 1.37 9.34 21.77
C PRO A 16 2.12 8.90 20.51
N THR A 17 2.97 7.88 20.59
CA THR A 17 3.71 7.33 19.44
C THR A 17 2.75 6.77 18.39
N PHE A 18 1.68 6.11 18.83
CA PHE A 18 0.61 5.64 17.93
C PHE A 18 -0.16 6.77 17.27
N LEU A 19 -0.51 7.81 18.03
CA LEU A 19 -1.20 8.98 17.46
C LEU A 19 -0.31 9.71 16.44
N LYS A 20 1.01 9.67 16.63
CA LYS A 20 1.97 10.17 15.64
C LYS A 20 1.94 9.28 14.39
N MET A 21 2.02 7.96 14.56
CA MET A 21 1.93 7.01 13.45
C MET A 21 0.64 7.17 12.64
N THR A 22 -0.54 7.29 13.27
CA THR A 22 -1.81 7.46 12.53
C THR A 22 -1.85 8.76 11.72
N LYS A 23 -1.27 9.84 12.24
CA LYS A 23 -1.07 11.09 11.47
C LYS A 23 -0.08 10.89 10.33
N GLY A 24 0.99 10.11 10.56
CA GLY A 24 1.94 9.71 9.53
C GLY A 24 1.28 8.93 8.40
N VAL A 25 0.38 8.00 8.72
CA VAL A 25 -0.41 7.24 7.73
C VAL A 25 -1.28 8.19 6.90
N ALA A 26 -1.99 9.13 7.53
CA ALA A 26 -2.81 10.10 6.79
C ALA A 26 -1.98 10.97 5.83
N LYS A 27 -0.80 11.45 6.28
CA LYS A 27 0.14 12.20 5.44
C LYS A 27 0.66 11.34 4.28
N PHE A 28 1.03 10.10 4.56
CA PHE A 28 1.48 9.13 3.58
C PHE A 28 0.41 8.88 2.51
N VAL A 29 -0.83 8.59 2.91
CA VAL A 29 -1.97 8.35 2.01
C VAL A 29 -2.16 9.54 1.06
N HIS A 30 -2.08 10.76 1.59
CA HIS A 30 -2.18 11.96 0.76
C HIS A 30 -1.01 12.07 -0.24
N SER A 31 0.23 11.87 0.20
CA SER A 31 1.39 11.93 -0.70
C SER A 31 1.38 10.82 -1.75
N ALA A 32 0.95 9.62 -1.40
CA ALA A 32 0.80 8.49 -2.32
C ALA A 32 -0.32 8.74 -3.34
N ALA A 33 -1.44 9.34 -2.94
CA ALA A 33 -2.51 9.74 -3.84
C ALA A 33 -2.05 10.78 -4.86
N GLU A 34 -1.32 11.81 -4.42
CA GLU A 34 -0.74 12.82 -5.33
C GLU A 34 0.25 12.19 -6.34
N ALA A 35 1.05 11.21 -5.90
CA ALA A 35 1.94 10.47 -6.80
C ALA A 35 1.15 9.62 -7.82
N GLY A 36 0.09 8.95 -7.39
CA GLY A 36 -0.83 8.22 -8.26
C GLY A 36 -1.50 9.13 -9.30
N GLU A 37 -1.99 10.30 -8.90
CA GLU A 37 -2.58 11.29 -9.80
C GLU A 37 -1.56 11.81 -10.82
N ALA A 38 -0.34 12.13 -10.38
CA ALA A 38 0.75 12.59 -11.27
C ALA A 38 1.08 11.56 -12.36
N LEU A 39 1.05 10.26 -12.02
CA LEU A 39 1.21 9.18 -12.98
C LEU A 39 0.03 9.12 -13.97
N LEU A 40 -1.21 9.26 -13.49
CA LEU A 40 -2.40 9.25 -14.33
C LEU A 40 -2.50 10.45 -15.29
N GLU A 41 -1.82 11.56 -15.01
CA GLU A 41 -1.71 12.69 -15.94
C GLU A 41 -1.07 12.30 -17.28
N GLY A 42 -0.29 11.21 -17.32
CA GLY A 42 0.24 10.63 -18.57
C GLY A 42 -0.85 10.30 -19.60
N ARG A 43 -2.11 10.12 -19.17
CA ARG A 43 -3.26 9.95 -20.07
C ARG A 43 -3.43 11.13 -21.03
N LYS A 44 -3.09 12.36 -20.61
CA LYS A 44 -3.17 13.56 -21.45
C LYS A 44 -2.21 13.46 -22.63
N ILE A 45 -1.05 12.82 -22.44
CA ILE A 45 0.01 12.63 -23.44
C ILE A 45 -0.38 11.53 -24.44
N VAL A 46 -1.00 10.44 -23.96
CA VAL A 46 -1.46 9.35 -24.82
C VAL A 46 -2.74 9.74 -25.58
N GLY A 47 -3.64 10.49 -24.94
CA GLY A 47 -4.97 10.83 -25.48
C GLY A 47 -5.00 12.00 -26.45
N SER A 48 -4.05 12.95 -26.39
CA SER A 48 -3.97 14.08 -27.33
C SER A 48 -3.55 13.68 -28.75
N ASP A 49 -3.13 12.42 -28.92
CA ASP A 49 -2.40 11.96 -30.09
C ASP A 49 -2.84 10.54 -30.51
N ALA A 50 -4.08 10.14 -30.19
CA ALA A 50 -4.66 8.95 -30.80
C ALA A 50 -4.70 9.19 -32.32
N PRO A 51 -4.12 8.31 -33.15
CA PRO A 51 -4.19 8.47 -34.59
C PRO A 51 -5.68 8.55 -34.96
N SER A 52 -6.11 9.72 -35.43
CA SER A 52 -7.37 9.83 -36.13
C SER A 52 -7.33 8.73 -37.19
N PRO A 53 -8.34 7.84 -37.28
CA PRO A 53 -8.33 6.83 -38.33
C PRO A 53 -8.08 7.58 -39.62
N LYS A 54 -6.93 7.33 -40.27
CA LYS A 54 -6.59 7.95 -41.56
C LYS A 54 -7.85 7.74 -42.38
N LYS A 55 -8.57 8.84 -42.68
CA LYS A 55 -9.70 8.80 -43.60
C LYS A 55 -9.08 8.15 -44.82
N GLN A 56 -9.39 6.88 -45.05
CA GLN A 56 -9.22 6.28 -46.36
C GLN A 56 -10.02 7.24 -47.22
N SER A 57 -9.32 8.12 -47.94
CA SER A 57 -9.92 8.83 -49.04
C SER A 57 -10.55 7.72 -49.85
N LYS A 58 -11.88 7.69 -49.90
CA LYS A 58 -12.59 6.96 -50.93
C LYS A 58 -11.99 7.51 -52.21
N SER A 59 -11.03 6.80 -52.80
CA SER A 59 -10.77 6.99 -54.21
C SER A 59 -12.07 6.56 -54.84
N ASP A 60 -12.81 7.52 -55.39
CA ASP A 60 -13.81 7.21 -56.38
C ASP A 60 -13.13 6.28 -57.38
N THR A 61 -13.47 5.00 -57.32
CA THR A 61 -13.27 4.07 -58.43
C THR A 61 -14.20 4.55 -59.53
N SER A 62 -13.76 5.58 -60.27
CA SER A 62 -13.98 5.55 -61.70
C SER A 62 -13.23 4.32 -62.19
N ASP A 63 -13.97 3.34 -62.71
CA ASP A 63 -13.44 2.21 -63.48
C ASP A 63 -12.59 2.76 -64.64
N ASP A 64 -11.33 3.06 -64.36
CA ASP A 64 -10.33 3.38 -65.36
C ASP A 64 -9.79 2.04 -65.86
N ARG A 65 -10.63 1.34 -66.63
CA ARG A 65 -10.16 0.27 -67.51
C ARG A 65 -9.09 0.88 -68.40
N PRO A 66 -7.89 0.27 -68.52
CA PRO A 66 -6.88 0.76 -69.44
C PRO A 66 -7.49 0.78 -70.85
N ASP A 67 -7.71 1.99 -71.37
CA ASP A 67 -8.19 2.20 -72.72
C ASP A 67 -7.04 1.94 -73.69
N PHE A 68 -7.02 0.73 -74.26
CA PHE A 68 -6.03 0.32 -75.25
C PHE A 68 -6.32 0.86 -76.66
N VAL A 69 -7.37 1.66 -76.87
CA VAL A 69 -7.87 1.99 -78.21
C VAL A 69 -7.89 3.50 -78.53
N SER A 70 -7.67 4.39 -77.57
CA SER A 70 -7.61 5.85 -77.84
C SER A 70 -6.18 6.40 -77.99
N SER A 71 -5.43 5.91 -78.98
CA SER A 71 -4.11 6.48 -79.33
C SER A 71 -4.22 7.72 -80.23
N LYS A 72 -4.51 8.88 -79.61
CA LYS A 72 -3.98 10.17 -80.09
C LYS A 72 -3.39 10.91 -78.90
N LYS A 73 -2.15 10.54 -78.53
CA LYS A 73 -1.17 11.43 -77.89
C LYS A 73 0.21 10.76 -77.84
N SER A 74 1.17 11.44 -78.48
CA SER A 74 2.63 11.44 -78.27
C SER A 74 3.29 10.14 -77.82
N GLN A 75 4.01 9.50 -78.75
CA GLN A 75 5.11 8.56 -78.43
C GLN A 75 6.07 9.22 -77.44
N THR A 76 5.95 8.85 -76.17
CA THR A 76 7.05 8.83 -75.23
C THR A 76 7.29 7.36 -74.91
N ASP A 77 8.55 6.95 -74.87
CA ASP A 77 8.99 5.57 -74.82
C ASP A 77 8.28 4.84 -73.64
N PRO A 78 7.47 3.78 -73.87
CA PRO A 78 6.70 3.12 -72.81
C PRO A 78 7.59 2.56 -71.69
N VAL A 79 8.86 2.27 -72.01
CA VAL A 79 9.88 1.88 -71.04
C VAL A 79 10.29 3.06 -70.13
N ALA A 80 10.39 4.27 -70.68
CA ALA A 80 10.74 5.47 -69.92
C ALA A 80 9.62 5.87 -68.95
N ASP A 81 8.35 5.77 -69.36
CA ASP A 81 7.20 6.01 -68.47
C ASP A 81 7.11 4.97 -67.34
N LEU A 82 7.43 3.70 -67.63
CA LEU A 82 7.50 2.64 -66.62
C LEU A 82 8.62 2.91 -65.59
N VAL A 83 9.79 3.35 -66.04
CA VAL A 83 10.92 3.70 -65.16
C VAL A 83 10.56 4.85 -64.22
N VAL A 84 9.88 5.89 -64.73
CA VAL A 84 9.41 7.01 -63.90
C VAL A 84 8.42 6.54 -62.83
N ARG A 85 7.44 5.69 -63.20
CA ARG A 85 6.46 5.13 -62.23
C ARG A 85 7.11 4.22 -61.17
N VAL A 86 8.13 3.45 -61.55
CA VAL A 86 8.89 2.60 -60.62
C VAL A 86 9.69 3.45 -59.64
N ASP A 87 10.36 4.51 -60.11
CA ASP A 87 11.10 5.41 -59.23
C ASP A 87 10.20 6.22 -58.31
N GLU A 88 9.01 6.61 -58.78
CA GLU A 88 8.00 7.26 -57.94
C GLU A 88 7.45 6.31 -56.87
N SER A 89 7.19 5.05 -57.24
CA SER A 89 6.77 4.00 -56.31
C SER A 89 7.85 3.70 -55.26
N LYS A 90 9.14 3.66 -55.65
CA LYS A 90 10.27 3.51 -54.70
C LYS A 90 10.35 4.68 -53.72
N LYS A 91 10.15 5.91 -54.18
CA LYS A 91 10.11 7.10 -53.32
C LYS A 91 8.94 7.04 -52.34
N GLN A 92 7.77 6.57 -52.78
CA GLN A 92 6.60 6.37 -51.91
C GLN A 92 6.85 5.27 -50.87
N LEU A 93 7.43 4.13 -51.25
CA LEU A 93 7.83 3.06 -50.33
C LEU A 93 8.82 3.55 -49.28
N ALA A 94 9.87 4.29 -49.67
CA ALA A 94 10.84 4.86 -48.75
C ALA A 94 10.25 5.91 -47.80
N LYS A 95 9.13 6.54 -48.19
CA LYS A 95 8.37 7.43 -47.31
C LYS A 95 7.52 6.62 -46.31
N ILE A 96 6.80 5.61 -46.79
CA ILE A 96 5.98 4.71 -45.96
C ILE A 96 6.86 4.00 -44.92
N GLU A 97 8.05 3.56 -45.28
CA GLU A 97 8.99 2.90 -44.37
C GLU A 97 9.41 3.82 -43.21
N ARG A 98 9.77 5.08 -43.50
CA ARG A 98 10.08 6.08 -42.47
C ARG A 98 8.88 6.41 -41.60
N ASP A 99 7.71 6.59 -42.20
CA ASP A 99 6.48 6.90 -41.47
C ASP A 99 6.11 5.74 -40.53
N ASN A 100 6.25 4.48 -40.99
CA ASN A 100 6.04 3.29 -40.15
C ASN A 100 7.05 3.22 -38.99
N GLU A 101 8.32 3.53 -39.22
CA GLU A 101 9.34 3.51 -38.17
C GLU A 101 9.04 4.54 -37.07
N ILE A 102 8.58 5.73 -37.45
CA ILE A 102 8.15 6.78 -36.52
C ILE A 102 6.90 6.35 -35.74
N ASP A 103 5.92 5.76 -36.42
CA ASP A 103 4.70 5.26 -35.79
C ASP A 103 5.00 4.12 -34.80
N HIS A 104 5.90 3.19 -35.14
CA HIS A 104 6.35 2.13 -34.22
C HIS A 104 7.04 2.67 -32.98
N LYS A 105 7.96 3.65 -33.12
CA LYS A 105 8.63 4.32 -31.99
C LYS A 105 7.64 5.04 -31.10
N ARG A 106 6.62 5.67 -31.69
CA ARG A 106 5.53 6.34 -30.97
C ARG A 106 4.64 5.37 -30.19
N ILE A 107 4.24 4.26 -30.82
CA ILE A 107 3.45 3.21 -30.15
C ILE A 107 4.23 2.63 -28.96
N ALA A 108 5.53 2.35 -29.13
CA ALA A 108 6.39 1.88 -28.05
C ALA A 108 6.42 2.87 -26.88
N LEU A 109 6.59 4.17 -27.15
CA LEU A 109 6.53 5.21 -26.12
C LEU A 109 5.16 5.26 -25.42
N GLN A 110 4.06 5.12 -26.16
CA GLN A 110 2.73 5.09 -25.56
C GLN A 110 2.55 3.89 -24.63
N ILE A 111 3.08 2.72 -25.00
CA ILE A 111 3.10 1.54 -24.13
C ILE A 111 3.91 1.82 -22.86
N ASP A 112 5.11 2.37 -22.98
CA ASP A 112 5.95 2.70 -21.82
C ASP A 112 5.25 3.69 -20.85
N ILE A 113 4.55 4.70 -21.39
CA ILE A 113 3.75 5.64 -20.60
C ILE A 113 2.56 4.94 -19.92
N MET A 114 1.86 4.06 -20.64
CA MET A 114 0.75 3.29 -20.07
C MET A 114 1.23 2.36 -18.95
N GLU A 115 2.38 1.71 -19.11
CA GLU A 115 2.96 0.89 -18.05
C GLU A 115 3.30 1.72 -16.81
N LEU A 116 3.83 2.93 -16.99
CA LEU A 116 4.07 3.85 -15.89
C LEU A 116 2.74 4.28 -15.22
N MET A 117 1.68 4.50 -15.99
CA MET A 117 0.35 4.81 -15.45
C MET A 117 -0.27 3.66 -14.64
N ILE A 118 -0.09 2.41 -15.10
CA ILE A 118 -0.62 1.21 -14.40
C ILE A 118 -0.05 1.12 -12.98
N SER A 119 1.15 1.63 -12.74
CA SER A 119 1.75 1.66 -11.39
C SER A 119 0.95 2.48 -10.37
N ALA A 120 0.10 3.44 -10.81
CA ALA A 120 -0.80 4.17 -9.92
C ALA A 120 -1.80 3.23 -9.21
N GLN A 121 -2.28 2.19 -9.89
CA GLN A 121 -3.15 1.18 -9.27
C GLN A 121 -2.41 0.37 -8.21
N THR A 122 -1.13 0.08 -8.46
CA THR A 122 -0.27 -0.60 -7.49
C THR A 122 -0.07 0.26 -6.24
N PHE A 123 0.13 1.57 -6.39
CA PHE A 123 0.24 2.49 -5.26
C PHE A 123 -1.05 2.61 -4.46
N GLU A 124 -2.21 2.60 -5.13
CA GLU A 124 -3.50 2.59 -4.45
C GLU A 124 -3.66 1.33 -3.58
N ARG A 125 -3.23 0.16 -4.08
CA ARG A 125 -3.24 -1.09 -3.30
C ARG A 125 -2.34 -1.01 -2.06
N PHE A 126 -1.09 -0.57 -2.21
CA PHE A 126 -0.19 -0.37 -1.08
C PHE A 126 -0.77 0.61 -0.06
N THR A 127 -1.36 1.71 -0.54
CA THR A 127 -1.99 2.73 0.32
C THR A 127 -3.14 2.15 1.13
N ASN A 128 -4.00 1.36 0.49
CA ASN A 128 -5.12 0.68 1.15
C ASN A 128 -4.64 -0.36 2.17
N ASN A 129 -3.62 -1.15 1.82
CA ASN A 129 -3.04 -2.15 2.74
C ASN A 129 -2.40 -1.49 3.96
N ILE A 130 -1.58 -0.46 3.77
CA ILE A 130 -0.95 0.31 4.85
C ILE A 130 -2.01 0.92 5.77
N ASN A 131 -3.06 1.51 5.19
CA ASN A 131 -4.16 2.07 5.97
C ASN A 131 -4.92 0.99 6.77
N LEU A 132 -5.17 -0.17 6.16
CA LEU A 132 -5.81 -1.31 6.83
C LEU A 132 -4.95 -1.88 7.96
N HIS A 133 -3.65 -2.07 7.73
CA HIS A 133 -2.73 -2.53 8.76
C HIS A 133 -2.63 -1.52 9.92
N ALA A 134 -2.59 -0.22 9.64
CA ALA A 134 -2.62 0.81 10.67
C ALA A 134 -3.92 0.80 11.48
N ALA A 135 -5.08 0.63 10.83
CA ALA A 135 -6.38 0.51 11.50
C ALA A 135 -6.47 -0.75 12.36
N ASN A 136 -5.96 -1.89 11.88
CA ASN A 136 -5.87 -3.13 12.64
C ASN A 136 -4.96 -2.97 13.86
N LEU A 137 -3.80 -2.31 13.68
CA LEU A 137 -2.87 -2.03 14.76
C LEU A 137 -3.52 -1.17 15.86
N GLN A 138 -4.31 -0.16 15.47
CA GLN A 138 -5.08 0.65 16.40
C GLN A 138 -6.17 -0.15 17.12
N THR A 139 -6.87 -1.04 16.40
CA THR A 139 -7.88 -1.92 16.98
C THR A 139 -7.27 -2.85 18.02
N HIS A 140 -6.14 -3.49 17.71
CA HIS A 140 -5.42 -4.34 18.64
C HIS A 140 -4.97 -3.58 19.90
N LEU A 141 -4.48 -2.34 19.75
CA LEU A 141 -4.14 -1.51 20.91
C LEU A 141 -5.35 -1.23 21.81
N TYR A 142 -6.51 -0.89 21.23
CA TYR A 142 -7.73 -0.69 22.02
C TYR A 142 -8.23 -1.97 22.66
N THR A 143 -8.14 -3.10 21.98
CA THR A 143 -8.45 -4.42 22.56
C THR A 143 -7.57 -4.69 23.77
N ILE A 144 -6.25 -4.50 23.65
CA ILE A 144 -5.30 -4.65 24.77
C ILE A 144 -5.71 -3.74 25.94
N LYS A 145 -5.98 -2.46 25.66
CA LYS A 145 -6.39 -1.48 26.67
C LYS A 145 -7.67 -1.89 27.39
N ASN A 146 -8.70 -2.28 26.63
CA ASN A 146 -10.02 -2.62 27.17
C ASN A 146 -9.95 -3.92 27.97
N THR A 147 -9.29 -4.96 27.46
CA THR A 147 -9.14 -6.24 28.15
C THR A 147 -8.33 -6.08 29.44
N ALA A 148 -7.28 -5.25 29.42
CA ALA A 148 -6.50 -4.94 30.62
C ALA A 148 -7.34 -4.19 31.68
N GLY A 149 -8.16 -3.21 31.26
CA GLY A 149 -9.06 -2.48 32.14
C GLY A 149 -10.13 -3.39 32.77
N LEU A 150 -10.78 -4.23 31.95
CA LEU A 150 -11.77 -5.21 32.44
C LEU A 150 -11.16 -6.19 33.45
N LEU A 151 -9.95 -6.67 33.20
CA LEU A 151 -9.26 -7.56 34.14
C LEU A 151 -8.91 -6.86 35.46
N ASP A 152 -8.57 -5.57 35.43
CA ASP A 152 -8.34 -4.80 36.65
C ASP A 152 -9.64 -4.60 37.45
N ASP A 153 -10.74 -4.28 36.77
CA ASP A 153 -12.07 -4.14 37.39
C ASP A 153 -12.54 -5.44 38.06
N VAL A 154 -12.44 -6.58 37.35
CA VAL A 154 -12.76 -7.91 37.90
C VAL A 154 -11.88 -8.23 39.10
N ASN A 155 -10.59 -7.90 39.03
CA ASN A 155 -9.68 -8.13 40.15
C ASN A 155 -10.00 -7.23 41.35
N ARG A 156 -10.40 -5.98 41.14
CA ARG A 156 -10.85 -5.08 42.21
C ARG A 156 -12.12 -5.61 42.88
N GLN A 157 -13.07 -6.11 42.09
CA GLN A 157 -14.26 -6.79 42.62
C GLN A 157 -13.88 -8.02 43.45
N ARG A 158 -12.91 -8.83 42.99
CA ARG A 158 -12.40 -9.98 43.78
C ARG A 158 -11.87 -9.55 45.14
N VAL A 159 -11.04 -8.50 45.19
CA VAL A 159 -10.50 -7.99 46.46
C VAL A 159 -11.63 -7.49 47.37
N ALA A 160 -12.60 -6.77 46.83
CA ALA A 160 -13.77 -6.31 47.57
C ALA A 160 -14.59 -7.47 48.13
N VAL A 161 -14.85 -8.51 47.34
CA VAL A 161 -15.56 -9.72 47.77
C VAL A 161 -14.78 -10.45 48.87
N LYS A 162 -13.45 -10.59 48.74
CA LYS A 162 -12.61 -11.18 49.79
C LYS A 162 -12.70 -10.39 51.10
N ALA A 163 -12.67 -9.06 51.04
CA ALA A 163 -12.81 -8.20 52.23
C ALA A 163 -14.20 -8.34 52.87
N LEU A 164 -15.27 -8.38 52.05
CA LEU A 164 -16.64 -8.61 52.53
C LEU A 164 -16.76 -9.98 53.21
N MET A 165 -16.24 -11.04 52.61
CA MET A 165 -16.25 -12.38 53.19
C MET A 165 -15.45 -12.46 54.50
N GLN A 166 -14.30 -11.78 54.60
CA GLN A 166 -13.55 -11.68 55.87
C GLN A 166 -14.38 -10.99 56.95
N THR A 167 -15.10 -9.94 56.58
CA THR A 167 -15.97 -9.20 57.51
C THR A 167 -17.15 -10.06 57.97
N VAL A 168 -17.78 -10.79 57.04
CA VAL A 168 -18.87 -11.73 57.34
C VAL A 168 -18.38 -12.87 58.24
N ASN A 169 -17.23 -13.48 57.93
CA ASN A 169 -16.62 -14.51 58.77
C ASN A 169 -16.32 -13.98 60.18
N HIS A 170 -15.80 -12.76 60.29
CA HIS A 170 -15.56 -12.13 61.58
C HIS A 170 -16.86 -11.92 62.36
N MET A 171 -17.93 -11.42 61.72
CA MET A 171 -19.24 -11.26 62.36
C MET A 171 -19.85 -12.59 62.80
N ILE A 172 -19.78 -13.64 61.97
CA ILE A 172 -20.23 -14.99 62.33
C ILE A 172 -19.45 -15.49 63.55
N ASN A 173 -18.13 -15.31 63.60
CA ASN A 173 -17.30 -15.72 64.73
C ASN A 173 -17.61 -14.94 66.01
N VAL A 174 -17.98 -13.67 65.92
CA VAL A 174 -18.38 -12.85 67.09
C VAL A 174 -19.78 -13.25 67.59
N LEU A 175 -20.65 -13.75 66.71
CA LEU A 175 -22.01 -14.19 67.04
C LEU A 175 -22.09 -15.67 67.46
N ASN A 176 -21.16 -16.53 67.02
CA ASN A 176 -21.11 -17.94 67.39
C ASN A 176 -20.32 -18.15 68.70
N ILE A 177 -21.11 -18.47 69.72
CA ILE A 177 -20.75 -19.12 70.98
C ILE A 177 -19.93 -20.41 70.70
N GLU A 178 -18.80 -20.56 71.41
CA GLU A 178 -17.95 -21.75 71.64
C GLU A 178 -17.71 -22.74 70.47
N GLY A 179 -16.55 -22.66 69.82
CA GLY A 179 -16.00 -23.72 68.96
C GLY A 179 -14.91 -23.26 67.98
N GLU A 180 -13.93 -24.13 67.68
CA GLU A 180 -12.77 -23.85 66.81
C GLU A 180 -13.19 -23.43 65.38
N VAL A 181 -12.61 -22.33 64.91
CA VAL A 181 -12.98 -21.65 63.67
C VAL A 181 -12.52 -22.45 62.45
N GLN A 182 -13.45 -22.97 61.64
CA GLN A 182 -13.10 -23.51 60.32
C GLN A 182 -13.03 -22.41 59.27
N LYS A 183 -11.83 -22.20 58.73
CA LYS A 183 -11.60 -21.38 57.54
C LYS A 183 -12.29 -22.04 56.34
N ILE A 184 -13.18 -21.35 55.64
CA ILE A 184 -13.76 -21.85 54.39
C ILE A 184 -12.65 -21.91 53.34
N SER A 185 -12.11 -23.11 53.08
CA SER A 185 -11.16 -23.36 52.00
C SER A 185 -11.89 -23.48 50.65
N GLY A 186 -11.30 -22.98 49.56
CA GLY A 186 -11.84 -23.18 48.21
C GLY A 186 -12.47 -21.96 47.52
N ILE A 187 -12.52 -20.79 48.16
CA ILE A 187 -12.94 -19.53 47.50
C ILE A 187 -11.72 -18.76 46.97
N ASP A 188 -10.75 -19.46 46.40
CA ASP A 188 -9.79 -18.82 45.52
C ASP A 188 -10.35 -18.95 44.11
N ILE A 189 -11.01 -17.89 43.64
CA ILE A 189 -11.38 -17.76 42.23
C ILE A 189 -10.05 -17.59 41.48
N ASN A 190 -9.44 -18.72 41.14
CA ASN A 190 -8.29 -18.80 40.27
C ASN A 190 -8.76 -18.35 38.88
N ILE A 191 -8.39 -17.13 38.49
CA ILE A 191 -8.58 -16.67 37.11
C ILE A 191 -7.61 -17.48 36.24
N ARG A 192 -7.98 -18.71 35.89
CA ARG A 192 -7.42 -19.41 34.74
C ARG A 192 -8.40 -19.22 33.59
N GLN A 193 -8.22 -18.12 32.83
CA GLN A 193 -8.69 -17.91 31.44
C GLN A 193 -8.73 -16.42 31.00
N GLY A 194 -8.03 -15.49 31.67
CA GLY A 194 -7.92 -14.09 31.20
C GLY A 194 -6.62 -13.76 30.45
N ALA A 195 -5.52 -14.44 30.77
CA ALA A 195 -4.19 -14.16 30.24
C ALA A 195 -4.04 -14.54 28.74
N ILE A 196 -4.77 -15.56 28.30
CA ILE A 196 -4.76 -16.10 26.93
C ILE A 196 -5.14 -14.98 25.93
N SER A 197 -6.19 -14.20 26.23
CA SER A 197 -6.67 -13.14 25.33
C SER A 197 -5.71 -11.95 25.21
N ILE A 198 -5.01 -11.58 26.29
CA ILE A 198 -4.04 -10.47 26.26
C ILE A 198 -2.76 -10.88 25.51
N ALA A 199 -2.24 -12.08 25.77
CA ALA A 199 -1.04 -12.59 25.11
C ALA A 199 -1.21 -12.65 23.59
N ASP A 200 -2.35 -13.18 23.13
CA ASP A 200 -2.63 -13.30 21.71
C ASP A 200 -2.93 -11.95 21.06
N SER A 201 -3.63 -11.04 21.75
CA SER A 201 -3.81 -9.66 21.27
C SER A 201 -2.47 -8.95 21.07
N TYR A 202 -1.49 -9.21 21.93
CA TYR A 202 -0.15 -8.66 21.79
C TYR A 202 0.67 -9.31 20.68
N ARG A 203 0.56 -10.63 20.47
CA ARG A 203 1.18 -11.29 19.32
C ARG A 203 0.62 -10.76 18.01
N ALA A 204 -0.71 -10.64 17.92
CA ALA A 204 -1.38 -10.06 16.75
C ALA A 204 -0.96 -8.60 16.53
N PHE A 205 -0.80 -7.85 17.60
CA PHE A 205 -0.28 -6.49 17.58
C PHE A 205 1.14 -6.41 16.98
N GLU A 206 2.08 -7.21 17.50
CA GLU A 206 3.47 -7.22 17.01
C GLU A 206 3.57 -7.73 15.57
N ALA A 207 2.80 -8.76 15.21
CA ALA A 207 2.73 -9.26 13.85
C ALA A 207 2.19 -8.21 12.88
N THR A 208 1.14 -7.48 13.27
CA THR A 208 0.56 -6.39 12.45
C THR A 208 1.54 -5.24 12.27
N ARG A 209 2.33 -4.91 13.30
CA ARG A 209 3.40 -3.91 13.15
C ARG A 209 4.44 -4.37 12.15
N ASP A 210 4.89 -5.61 12.24
CA ASP A 210 5.93 -6.13 11.34
C ASP A 210 5.41 -6.20 9.89
N LEU A 211 4.16 -6.65 9.68
CA LEU A 211 3.48 -6.57 8.37
C LEU A 211 3.38 -5.14 7.83
N LEU A 212 3.07 -4.16 8.68
CA LEU A 212 3.02 -2.76 8.29
C LEU A 212 4.40 -2.25 7.83
N VAL A 213 5.47 -2.63 8.52
CA VAL A 213 6.84 -2.27 8.11
C VAL A 213 7.19 -2.90 6.77
N ASP A 214 6.88 -4.19 6.59
CA ASP A 214 7.15 -4.91 5.36
C ASP A 214 6.41 -4.28 4.16
N GLU A 215 5.15 -3.89 4.36
CA GLU A 215 4.35 -3.23 3.31
C GLU A 215 4.90 -1.85 2.94
N ILE A 216 5.40 -1.09 3.93
CA ILE A 216 6.06 0.21 3.69
C ILE A 216 7.38 0.02 2.94
N ASP A 217 8.17 -1.00 3.28
CA ASP A 217 9.43 -1.30 2.61
C ASP A 217 9.21 -1.78 1.17
N ALA A 218 8.16 -2.58 0.94
CA ALA A 218 7.71 -2.97 -0.40
C ALA A 218 7.23 -1.77 -1.23
N TYR A 219 6.50 -0.84 -0.63
CA TYR A 219 6.08 0.40 -1.29
C TYR A 219 7.28 1.27 -1.70
N SER A 220 8.25 1.45 -0.81
CA SER A 220 9.48 2.20 -1.09
C SER A 220 10.28 1.58 -2.24
N THR A 221 10.39 0.25 -2.27
CA THR A 221 11.04 -0.49 -3.37
C THR A 221 10.29 -0.27 -4.69
N SER A 222 8.95 -0.33 -4.67
CA SER A 222 8.11 -0.08 -5.84
C SER A 222 8.30 1.34 -6.40
N ILE A 223 8.50 2.35 -5.53
CA ILE A 223 8.82 3.71 -5.99
C ILE A 223 10.16 3.74 -6.73
N GLU A 224 11.19 3.07 -6.23
CA GLU A 224 12.49 3.02 -6.90
C GLU A 224 12.39 2.38 -8.30
N ASP A 225 11.62 1.30 -8.42
CA ASP A 225 11.31 0.68 -9.70
C ASP A 225 10.57 1.63 -10.65
N GLN A 226 9.65 2.45 -10.13
CA GLN A 226 8.95 3.45 -10.96
C GLN A 226 9.85 4.60 -11.38
N LEU A 227 10.77 5.05 -10.53
CA LEU A 227 11.77 6.06 -10.91
C LEU A 227 12.68 5.53 -12.03
N ALA A 228 13.16 4.28 -11.92
CA ALA A 228 13.92 3.63 -12.99
C ALA A 228 13.10 3.47 -14.29
N ARG A 229 11.79 3.22 -14.17
CA ARG A 229 10.87 3.17 -15.32
C ARG A 229 10.67 4.54 -15.95
N ALA A 230 10.54 5.60 -15.16
CA ALA A 230 10.47 6.98 -15.64
C ALA A 230 11.72 7.35 -16.46
N ASP A 231 12.91 6.93 -16.02
CA ASP A 231 14.14 7.10 -16.81
C ASP A 231 14.12 6.37 -18.14
N ARG A 232 13.56 5.14 -18.19
CA ARG A 232 13.37 4.42 -19.46
C ARG A 232 12.40 5.15 -20.38
N VAL A 233 11.26 5.61 -19.86
CA VAL A 233 10.28 6.40 -20.63
C VAL A 233 10.93 7.67 -21.19
N ARG A 234 11.75 8.37 -20.38
CA ARG A 234 12.51 9.54 -20.80
C ARG A 234 13.48 9.21 -21.95
N GLN A 235 14.16 8.07 -21.89
CA GLN A 235 15.05 7.60 -22.97
C GLN A 235 14.28 7.23 -24.23
N SER A 236 13.18 6.48 -24.11
CA SER A 236 12.27 6.15 -25.23
C SER A 236 11.73 7.41 -25.90
N ALA A 237 11.40 8.45 -25.13
CA ALA A 237 10.87 9.70 -25.63
C ALA A 237 11.86 10.46 -26.55
N ARG A 238 13.18 10.29 -26.35
CA ARG A 238 14.20 10.89 -27.24
C ARG A 238 14.12 10.34 -28.67
N SER A 239 13.65 9.11 -28.83
CA SER A 239 13.45 8.47 -30.13
C SER A 239 12.17 8.93 -30.83
N ALA A 240 11.30 9.68 -30.16
CA ALA A 240 10.06 10.26 -30.68
C ALA A 240 10.04 11.79 -30.48
N PRO A 241 10.71 12.57 -31.36
CA PRO A 241 10.94 14.00 -31.15
C PRO A 241 9.68 14.84 -30.92
N SER A 242 8.54 14.44 -31.52
CA SER A 242 7.27 15.14 -31.36
C SER A 242 6.71 15.12 -29.94
N MET A 243 7.06 14.11 -29.14
CA MET A 243 6.54 13.91 -27.77
C MET A 243 7.60 14.12 -26.69
N SER A 244 8.89 14.16 -27.07
CA SER A 244 10.02 14.23 -26.13
C SER A 244 9.92 15.38 -25.13
N GLY A 245 9.59 16.60 -25.57
CA GLY A 245 9.51 17.78 -24.70
C GLY A 245 8.37 17.67 -23.67
N THR A 246 7.20 17.22 -24.12
CA THR A 246 6.02 17.03 -23.27
C THR A 246 6.25 15.95 -22.22
N VAL A 247 6.83 14.80 -22.65
CA VAL A 247 7.13 13.68 -21.74
C VAL A 247 8.19 14.07 -20.71
N SER A 248 9.29 14.72 -21.12
CA SER A 248 10.33 15.16 -20.16
C SER A 248 9.76 16.15 -19.14
N THR A 249 8.95 17.12 -19.60
CA THR A 249 8.32 18.10 -18.72
C THR A 249 7.38 17.45 -17.71
N TRP A 250 6.57 16.48 -18.15
CA TRP A 250 5.67 15.73 -17.27
C TRP A 250 6.43 14.92 -16.22
N LEU A 251 7.48 14.21 -16.63
CA LEU A 251 8.30 13.42 -15.70
C LEU A 251 9.00 14.30 -14.67
N GLU A 252 9.65 15.38 -15.10
CA GLU A 252 10.45 16.26 -14.23
C GLU A 252 9.60 17.15 -13.32
N ARG A 253 8.44 17.64 -13.79
CA ARG A 253 7.61 18.58 -13.03
C ARG A 253 6.50 17.92 -12.24
N SER A 254 5.98 16.79 -12.69
CA SER A 254 4.84 16.12 -12.06
C SER A 254 5.26 14.82 -11.38
N VAL A 255 5.81 13.86 -12.13
CA VAL A 255 5.99 12.48 -11.63
C VAL A 255 7.11 12.37 -10.59
N GLU A 256 8.35 12.74 -10.94
CA GLU A 256 9.51 12.53 -10.07
C GLU A 256 9.39 13.25 -8.72
N PRO A 257 9.01 14.54 -8.65
CA PRO A 257 8.89 15.24 -7.37
C PRO A 257 7.85 14.59 -6.44
N LYS A 258 6.75 14.09 -7.01
CA LYS A 258 5.68 13.43 -6.24
C LYS A 258 6.07 12.04 -5.79
N LEU A 259 6.79 11.27 -6.62
CA LEU A 259 7.38 9.99 -6.23
C LEU A 259 8.39 10.16 -5.09
N PHE A 260 9.27 11.17 -5.15
CA PHE A 260 10.21 11.47 -4.08
C PHE A 260 9.50 11.90 -2.79
N ALA A 261 8.46 12.74 -2.89
CA ALA A 261 7.66 13.15 -1.74
C ALA A 261 6.95 11.96 -1.07
N ALA A 262 6.38 11.06 -1.88
CA ALA A 262 5.72 9.86 -1.39
C ALA A 262 6.72 8.89 -0.72
N LYS A 263 7.90 8.69 -1.30
CA LYS A 263 8.98 7.90 -0.70
C LYS A 263 9.42 8.47 0.64
N LYS A 264 9.65 9.78 0.71
CA LYS A 264 10.00 10.45 1.97
C LYS A 264 8.91 10.27 3.04
N ALA A 265 7.63 10.40 2.65
CA ALA A 265 6.51 10.16 3.56
C ALA A 265 6.47 8.70 4.05
N ALA A 266 6.80 7.74 3.19
CA ALA A 266 6.91 6.32 3.54
C ALA A 266 8.07 6.07 4.54
N GLU A 267 9.24 6.67 4.32
CA GLU A 267 10.39 6.58 5.22
C GLU A 267 10.10 7.21 6.59
N GLU A 268 9.44 8.37 6.62
CA GLU A 268 8.99 9.01 7.86
C GLU A 268 8.00 8.10 8.61
N LEU A 269 7.01 7.55 7.91
CA LEU A 269 6.03 6.61 8.49
C LEU A 269 6.72 5.35 9.04
N ARG A 270 7.67 4.79 8.30
CA ARG A 270 8.49 3.66 8.77
C ARG A 270 9.22 3.98 10.08
N GLY A 271 9.80 5.18 10.16
CA GLY A 271 10.43 5.69 11.38
C GLY A 271 9.43 5.73 12.55
N ASP A 272 8.22 6.21 12.31
CA ASP A 272 7.18 6.27 13.34
C ASP A 272 6.68 4.89 13.79
N VAL A 273 6.53 3.93 12.87
CA VAL A 273 6.11 2.56 13.17
C VAL A 273 7.18 1.80 13.96
N THR A 274 8.45 1.96 13.60
CA THR A 274 9.57 1.29 14.28
C THR A 274 9.84 1.83 15.69
N MET A 275 9.44 3.08 15.96
CA MET A 275 9.48 3.67 17.30
C MET A 275 8.43 3.10 18.25
N ILE A 276 7.43 2.35 17.76
CA ILE A 276 6.47 1.66 18.61
C ILE A 276 7.18 0.47 19.28
N PRO A 277 7.47 0.56 20.60
CA PRO A 277 8.30 -0.43 21.26
C PRO A 277 7.62 -1.80 21.26
N ARG A 278 8.44 -2.84 21.07
CA ARG A 278 8.04 -4.22 21.35
C ARG A 278 7.78 -4.35 22.85
N ILE A 279 6.93 -5.30 23.24
CA ILE A 279 6.77 -5.60 24.66
C ILE A 279 8.08 -6.16 25.17
N GLU A 280 8.54 -5.68 26.33
CA GLU A 280 9.76 -6.17 26.94
C GLU A 280 9.73 -7.70 27.09
N ALA A 281 10.85 -8.36 26.81
CA ALA A 281 10.97 -9.81 26.93
C ALA A 281 10.68 -10.34 28.35
N SER A 282 10.72 -9.46 29.36
CA SER A 282 10.30 -9.69 30.74
C SER A 282 8.77 -9.85 30.85
N LEU A 283 7.98 -8.90 30.30
CA LEU A 283 6.52 -8.99 30.22
C LEU A 283 6.07 -10.17 29.36
N ARG A 284 6.76 -10.41 28.25
CA ARG A 284 6.49 -11.53 27.33
C ARG A 284 6.69 -12.88 28.04
N ARG A 285 7.71 -12.98 28.90
CA ARG A 285 7.93 -14.14 29.77
C ARG A 285 6.92 -14.25 30.90
N GLU A 286 6.48 -13.13 31.51
CA GLU A 286 5.40 -13.15 32.52
C GLU A 286 4.07 -13.61 31.91
N LEU A 287 3.76 -13.18 30.68
CA LEU A 287 2.63 -13.67 29.88
C LEU A 287 2.73 -15.18 29.63
N LEU A 288 3.88 -15.66 29.12
CA LEU A 288 4.08 -17.08 28.80
C LEU A 288 4.22 -17.99 30.02
N LYS A 289 4.74 -17.51 31.15
CA LYS A 289 4.79 -18.28 32.41
C LYS A 289 3.41 -18.47 33.02
N SER A 290 2.47 -17.56 32.76
CA SER A 290 1.07 -17.75 33.16
C SER A 290 0.37 -18.87 32.36
N ASP A 291 0.97 -19.34 31.26
CA ASP A 291 0.45 -20.42 30.42
C ASP A 291 0.77 -21.85 30.93
N PHE A 292 1.69 -22.03 31.90
CA PHE A 292 2.27 -23.36 32.19
C PHE A 292 2.47 -23.76 33.66
N ALA A 293 1.88 -23.07 34.65
CA ALA A 293 1.87 -23.63 36.00
C ALA A 293 0.76 -24.70 36.11
N PRO A 294 1.05 -26.01 36.26
CA PRO A 294 0.03 -26.93 36.74
C PRO A 294 -0.48 -26.42 38.10
N PRO A 295 -1.74 -26.68 38.47
CA PRO A 295 -2.17 -26.39 39.83
C PRO A 295 -1.24 -27.17 40.76
N GLU A 296 -0.47 -26.48 41.60
CA GLU A 296 0.14 -27.13 42.75
C GLU A 296 -1.02 -27.61 43.62
N ASP A 297 -1.11 -28.92 43.80
CA ASP A 297 -2.09 -29.58 44.64
C ASP A 297 -2.04 -28.97 46.05
N ILE A 298 -3.17 -28.38 46.47
CA ILE A 298 -3.52 -28.11 47.87
C ILE A 298 -4.94 -28.63 48.07
#